data_AF-A0A1W9WI21-F1
#
_entry.id   AF-A0A1W9WI21-F1
#
_cell.length_a   1.000
_cell.length_b   1.000
_cell.length_c   1.000
_cell.angle_alpha   90.00
_cell.angle_beta   90.00
_cell.angle_gamma   90.00
#
_symmetry.space_group_name_H-M   'P 1'
#
loop_
_entity.id
_entity.type
_entity.pdbx_description
1 polymer ?
#
loop_
_entity_poly.entity_id
_entity_poly.type
_entity_poly.pdbx_seq_one_letter_code
_entity_poly.pdbx_strand_id
1 'polypeptide(L)'
;MTLYQLRGGSNAPKTKIQVGQSLQTTAQYEALLEENHNLKMQGYSKILGIRDLFPLPLTDLAMLEMGLKFIPPQYQPLSIPYDIVVAVMEIEAWFLPECNHYNCIDSNLTTSLIATSNLGFNPCFDDVTQRNEPAKDLHKIYKLVGKAYKKRKKPVERTVDCLDYADMYINFQKLGELIKHIDDFLT
;
A
#
# COMPACT_ATOMS: atom_id res chain seq x y z
N MET A 1 13.57 -1.02 -25.52
CA MET A 1 14.20 0.29 -25.27
C MET A 1 15.09 0.12 -24.04
N THR A 2 16.41 0.15 -24.20
CA THR A 2 17.35 -0.15 -23.10
C THR A 2 17.43 1.05 -22.15
N LEU A 3 17.03 0.86 -20.89
CA LEU A 3 17.11 1.89 -19.85
C LEU A 3 18.48 1.85 -19.18
N TYR A 4 19.11 3.02 -19.07
CA TYR A 4 20.38 3.21 -18.39
C TYR A 4 20.16 4.06 -17.14
N GLN A 5 20.70 3.62 -16.00
CA GLN A 5 20.77 4.44 -14.80
C GLN A 5 22.18 5.04 -14.72
N LEU A 6 22.25 6.35 -14.54
CA LEU A 6 23.50 7.06 -14.26
C LEU A 6 23.66 7.14 -12.75
N ARG A 7 24.71 6.52 -12.22
CA ARG A 7 25.08 6.65 -10.80
C ARG A 7 26.41 7.38 -10.67
N GLY A 8 26.50 8.26 -9.69
CA GLY A 8 27.67 9.11 -9.41
C GLY A 8 27.37 10.62 -9.46
N GLY A 9 27.95 11.35 -8.50
CA GLY A 9 27.83 12.79 -8.29
C GLY A 9 29.19 13.42 -7.96
N SER A 10 29.22 14.68 -7.56
CA SER A 10 30.35 15.63 -7.67
C SER A 10 31.77 15.15 -7.32
N ASN A 11 31.93 14.13 -6.47
CA ASN A 11 33.23 13.57 -6.06
C ASN A 11 33.42 12.07 -6.39
N ALA A 12 32.57 11.45 -7.22
CA ALA A 12 32.69 10.06 -7.65
C ALA A 12 32.43 9.91 -9.16
N PRO A 13 33.18 9.04 -9.87
CA PRO A 13 33.05 8.90 -11.32
C PRO A 13 31.67 8.39 -11.73
N LYS A 14 31.05 9.09 -12.69
CA LYS A 14 29.74 8.72 -13.21
C LYS A 14 29.85 7.45 -14.03
N THR A 15 29.15 6.40 -13.61
CA THR A 15 29.14 5.10 -14.29
C THR A 15 27.77 4.87 -14.92
N LYS A 16 27.75 4.45 -16.19
CA LYS A 16 26.52 4.00 -16.88
C LYS A 16 26.31 2.53 -16.61
N ILE A 17 25.23 2.19 -15.93
CA ILE A 17 24.83 0.81 -15.68
C ILE A 17 23.60 0.50 -16.53
N GLN A 18 23.69 -0.58 -17.32
CA GLN A 18 22.56 -1.12 -18.06
C GLN A 18 21.69 -1.90 -17.05
N VAL A 19 20.47 -1.42 -16.81
CA VAL A 19 19.56 -2.07 -15.85
C VAL A 19 18.52 -2.86 -16.63
N GLY A 20 18.45 -4.17 -16.38
CA GLY A 20 17.37 -5.01 -16.91
C GLY A 20 16.03 -4.51 -16.39
N GLN A 21 15.04 -4.40 -17.28
CA GLN A 21 13.73 -3.77 -16.98
C GLN A 21 12.97 -4.44 -15.83
N SER A 22 13.31 -5.66 -15.43
CA SER A 22 12.61 -6.43 -14.39
C SER A 22 12.98 -6.09 -12.95
N LEU A 23 14.05 -5.31 -12.70
CA LEU A 23 14.59 -5.09 -11.35
C LEU A 23 15.04 -3.64 -11.13
N GLN A 24 14.34 -2.65 -11.71
CA GLN A 24 14.58 -1.27 -11.35
C GLN A 24 14.03 -1.01 -9.94
N THR A 25 14.93 -1.02 -8.97
CA THR A 25 14.69 -0.45 -7.65
C THR A 25 14.32 1.01 -7.82
N THR A 26 13.16 1.41 -7.31
CA THR A 26 12.74 2.82 -7.33
C THR A 26 13.64 3.64 -6.41
N ALA A 27 13.88 4.92 -6.72
CA ALA A 27 14.72 5.80 -5.88
C ALA A 27 14.31 5.82 -4.39
N GLN A 28 13.02 5.66 -4.10
CA GLN A 28 12.50 5.56 -2.73
C GLN A 28 12.94 4.29 -2.01
N TYR A 29 13.06 3.17 -2.73
CA TYR A 29 13.54 1.90 -2.18
C TYR A 29 15.04 1.95 -1.91
N GLU A 30 15.82 2.53 -2.83
CA GLU A 30 17.26 2.75 -2.61
C GLU A 30 17.50 3.68 -1.41
N ALA A 31 16.73 4.76 -1.28
CA ALA A 31 16.80 5.65 -0.13
C ALA A 31 16.51 4.93 1.20
N LEU A 32 15.57 3.99 1.23
CA LEU A 32 15.29 3.16 2.41
C LEU A 32 16.50 2.30 2.79
N LEU A 33 17.16 1.69 1.81
CA LEU A 33 18.36 0.88 2.04
C LEU A 33 19.55 1.73 2.51
N GLU A 34 19.70 2.95 1.97
CA GLU A 34 20.73 3.90 2.38
C GLU A 34 20.53 4.38 3.83
N GLU A 35 19.28 4.64 4.22
CA GLU A 35 18.94 5.13 5.56
C GLU A 35 18.93 4.02 6.63
N ASN A 36 19.02 2.75 6.23
CA ASN A 36 18.98 1.59 7.13
C ASN A 36 20.01 1.67 8.27
N HIS A 37 21.23 2.11 7.97
CA HIS A 37 22.28 2.26 8.97
C HIS A 37 21.98 3.40 9.97
N ASN A 38 21.51 4.55 9.47
CA ASN A 38 21.14 5.69 10.29
C ASN A 38 19.97 5.34 11.23
N LEU A 39 18.98 4.59 10.76
CA LEU A 39 17.87 4.12 11.57
C LEU A 39 18.34 3.16 12.68
N LYS A 40 19.30 2.28 12.40
CA LYS A 40 19.92 1.47 13.47
C LYS A 40 20.55 2.34 14.55
N MET A 41 21.29 3.39 14.15
CA MET A 41 21.94 4.32 15.07
C MET A 41 20.95 5.13 15.90
N GLN A 42 19.75 5.38 15.37
CA GLN A 42 18.64 6.02 16.08
C GLN A 42 17.87 5.05 17.01
N GLY A 43 18.24 3.77 17.07
CA GLY A 43 17.66 2.78 17.96
C GLY A 43 16.49 1.98 17.37
N TYR A 44 16.18 2.15 16.07
CA TYR A 44 15.18 1.32 15.41
C TYR A 44 15.66 -0.13 15.29
N SER A 45 14.73 -1.08 15.40
CA SER A 45 14.99 -2.53 15.33
C SER A 45 14.54 -3.16 14.01
N LYS A 46 13.61 -2.54 13.29
CA LYS A 46 13.04 -3.02 12.03
C LYS A 46 12.44 -1.85 11.23
N ILE A 47 12.44 -1.97 9.90
CA ILE A 47 11.71 -1.06 9.00
C ILE A 47 10.51 -1.81 8.44
N LEU A 48 9.34 -1.18 8.45
CA LEU A 48 8.14 -1.71 7.83
C LEU A 48 7.61 -0.69 6.82
N GLY A 49 7.59 -1.09 5.54
CA GLY A 49 7.05 -0.29 4.45
C GLY A 49 5.66 -0.76 4.05
N ILE A 50 4.85 0.16 3.52
CA ILE A 50 3.60 -0.14 2.84
C ILE A 50 3.69 0.42 1.43
N ARG A 51 3.31 -0.35 0.44
CA ARG A 51 3.36 0.05 -0.97
C ARG A 51 2.11 -0.39 -1.71
N ASP A 52 1.51 0.52 -2.47
CA ASP A 52 0.46 0.19 -3.42
C ASP A 52 1.02 -0.65 -4.59
N LEU A 53 0.24 -1.62 -5.07
CA LEU A 53 0.56 -2.31 -6.32
C LEU A 53 0.34 -1.40 -7.55
N PHE A 54 -0.69 -0.56 -7.52
CA PHE A 54 -1.01 0.37 -8.59
C PHE A 54 0.19 1.30 -8.87
N PRO A 55 0.52 1.58 -10.15
CA PRO A 55 -0.24 1.27 -11.36
C PRO A 55 0.07 -0.09 -12.01
N LEU A 56 0.79 -0.98 -11.33
CA LEU A 56 1.08 -2.32 -11.87
C LEU A 56 -0.19 -3.21 -11.84
N PRO A 57 -0.34 -4.14 -12.80
CA PRO A 57 -1.45 -5.08 -12.81
C PRO A 57 -1.30 -6.13 -11.70
N LEU A 58 -2.41 -6.75 -11.30
CA LEU A 58 -2.43 -7.83 -10.30
C LEU A 58 -1.47 -8.99 -10.63
N THR A 59 -1.27 -9.27 -11.92
CA THR A 59 -0.36 -10.31 -12.41
C THR A 59 1.10 -10.09 -12.02
N ASP A 60 1.48 -8.84 -11.75
CA ASP A 60 2.86 -8.46 -11.43
C ASP A 60 3.13 -8.47 -9.93
N LEU A 61 2.11 -8.74 -9.09
CA LEU A 61 2.22 -8.73 -7.63
C LEU A 61 3.36 -9.63 -7.13
N ALA A 62 3.39 -10.89 -7.58
CA ALA A 62 4.42 -11.84 -7.13
C ALA A 62 5.84 -11.42 -7.54
N MET A 63 5.99 -10.83 -8.74
CA MET A 63 7.27 -10.31 -9.21
C MET A 63 7.70 -9.08 -8.42
N LEU A 64 6.77 -8.18 -8.10
CA LEU A 64 7.02 -7.02 -7.26
C LEU A 64 7.46 -7.45 -5.85
N GLU A 65 6.71 -8.35 -5.20
CA GLU A 65 7.04 -8.88 -3.87
C GLU A 65 8.45 -9.50 -3.84
N MET A 66 8.82 -10.24 -4.89
CA MET A 66 10.17 -10.79 -5.03
C MET A 66 11.24 -9.71 -5.18
N GLY A 67 10.97 -8.69 -6.00
CA GLY A 67 11.88 -7.56 -6.21
C GLY A 67 12.09 -6.71 -4.95
N LEU A 68 11.06 -6.55 -4.12
CA LEU A 68 11.14 -5.81 -2.86
C LEU A 68 11.95 -6.54 -1.78
N LYS A 69 12.09 -7.86 -1.89
CA LYS A 69 12.94 -8.69 -1.03
C LYS A 69 14.40 -8.75 -1.50
N PHE A 70 14.69 -8.26 -2.71
CA PHE A 70 16.04 -8.29 -3.27
C PHE A 70 16.90 -7.15 -2.71
N ILE A 71 17.95 -7.51 -1.97
CA ILE A 71 18.91 -6.54 -1.43
C ILE A 71 20.18 -6.56 -2.30
N PRO A 72 20.52 -5.45 -2.99
CA PRO A 72 21.75 -5.37 -3.76
C PRO A 72 23.01 -5.60 -2.89
N PRO A 73 24.07 -6.24 -3.43
CA PRO A 73 25.26 -6.61 -2.64
C PRO A 73 25.92 -5.46 -1.87
N GLN A 74 25.89 -4.23 -2.41
CA GLN A 74 26.49 -3.07 -1.75
C GLN A 74 25.76 -2.62 -0.47
N TYR A 75 24.51 -3.07 -0.27
CA TYR A 75 23.73 -2.80 0.94
C TYR A 75 23.71 -4.00 1.89
N GLN A 76 24.48 -5.06 1.59
CA GLN A 76 24.59 -6.24 2.45
C GLN A 76 25.85 -6.18 3.33
N PRO A 77 25.76 -6.66 4.60
CA PRO A 77 24.54 -7.01 5.31
C PRO A 77 23.73 -5.77 5.71
N LEU A 78 22.41 -5.93 5.86
CA LEU A 78 21.57 -4.86 6.42
C LEU A 78 21.88 -4.67 7.92
N SER A 79 21.82 -3.42 8.38
CA SER A 79 21.97 -3.07 9.80
C SER A 79 20.71 -3.44 10.62
N ILE A 80 19.53 -3.31 10.02
CA ILE A 80 18.26 -3.82 10.55
C ILE A 80 17.43 -4.50 9.46
N PRO A 81 16.62 -5.52 9.79
CA PRO A 81 15.70 -6.12 8.84
C PRO A 81 14.67 -5.10 8.36
N TYR A 82 14.16 -5.29 7.14
CA TYR A 82 12.98 -4.59 6.65
C TYR A 82 11.99 -5.57 6.02
N ASP A 83 10.73 -5.16 5.97
CA ASP A 83 9.70 -5.80 5.15
C ASP A 83 8.84 -4.72 4.45
N ILE A 84 8.26 -5.06 3.30
CA ILE A 84 7.37 -4.15 2.56
C ILE A 84 6.09 -4.90 2.23
N VAL A 85 5.00 -4.51 2.90
CA VAL A 85 3.67 -5.05 2.66
C VAL A 85 3.08 -4.36 1.43
N VAL A 86 2.62 -5.16 0.47
CA VAL A 86 1.99 -4.65 -0.75
C VAL A 86 0.47 -4.61 -0.59
N ALA A 87 -0.12 -3.42 -0.64
CA ALA A 87 -1.56 -3.24 -0.72
C ALA A 87 -2.04 -3.55 -2.15
N VAL A 88 -3.00 -4.47 -2.29
CA VAL A 88 -3.52 -4.90 -3.60
C VAL A 88 -4.22 -3.72 -4.28
N MET A 89 -3.70 -3.34 -5.44
CA MET A 89 -4.01 -2.10 -6.16
C MET A 89 -3.72 -0.84 -5.35
N GLU A 90 -4.51 -0.52 -4.33
CA GLU A 90 -4.32 0.66 -3.48
C GLU A 90 -4.67 0.31 -2.03
N ILE A 91 -4.11 1.01 -1.05
CA ILE A 91 -4.48 0.83 0.38
C ILE A 91 -5.99 0.94 0.61
N GLU A 92 -6.69 1.73 -0.20
CA GLU A 92 -8.15 1.85 -0.17
C GLU A 92 -8.90 0.52 -0.43
N ALA A 93 -8.24 -0.50 -1.00
CA ALA A 93 -8.80 -1.84 -1.12
C ALA A 93 -9.12 -2.46 0.26
N TRP A 94 -8.38 -2.07 1.30
CA TRP A 94 -8.67 -2.52 2.68
C TRP A 94 -9.90 -1.83 3.26
N PHE A 95 -10.27 -0.65 2.76
CA PHE A 95 -11.41 0.11 3.30
C PHE A 95 -12.73 -0.33 2.67
N LEU A 96 -12.70 -0.77 1.40
CA LEU A 96 -13.90 -1.17 0.68
C LEU A 96 -14.73 -2.23 1.43
N PRO A 97 -14.17 -3.38 1.86
CA PRO A 97 -15.00 -4.43 2.46
C PRO A 97 -15.41 -4.18 3.92
N GLU A 98 -14.90 -3.12 4.55
CA GLU A 98 -15.34 -2.72 5.89
C GLU A 98 -16.66 -1.97 5.72
N CYS A 99 -17.79 -2.57 6.07
CA CYS A 99 -19.09 -1.99 5.72
C CYS A 99 -19.70 -1.10 6.80
N ASN A 100 -19.12 -1.03 7.99
CA ASN A 100 -19.64 -0.19 9.06
C ASN A 100 -19.27 1.29 8.86
N HIS A 101 -18.11 1.59 8.27
CA HIS A 101 -17.68 2.98 8.06
C HIS A 101 -18.61 3.75 7.14
N TYR A 102 -19.32 3.09 6.23
CA TYR A 102 -20.25 3.77 5.32
C TYR A 102 -21.32 4.56 6.09
N ASN A 103 -21.94 3.93 7.09
CA ASN A 103 -22.95 4.56 7.93
C ASN A 103 -22.37 5.64 8.86
N CYS A 104 -21.12 5.47 9.32
CA CYS A 104 -20.40 6.50 10.06
C CYS A 104 -20.11 7.73 9.19
N ILE A 105 -19.75 7.51 7.91
CA ILE A 105 -19.50 8.60 6.96
C ILE A 105 -20.77 9.39 6.71
N ASP A 106 -21.91 8.74 6.49
CA ASP A 106 -23.23 9.35 6.39
C ASP A 106 -24.31 8.35 6.77
N SER A 107 -25.25 8.75 7.64
CA SER A 107 -26.32 7.84 8.10
C SER A 107 -27.25 7.36 6.97
N ASN A 108 -27.27 8.04 5.82
CA ASN A 108 -28.02 7.61 4.65
C ASN A 108 -27.24 6.63 3.76
N LEU A 109 -25.93 6.50 3.96
CA LEU A 109 -25.06 5.61 3.18
C LEU A 109 -25.10 4.21 3.78
N THR A 110 -26.26 3.58 3.66
CA THR A 110 -26.52 2.23 4.19
C THR A 110 -26.04 1.16 3.20
N THR A 111 -25.77 -0.05 3.71
CA THR A 111 -25.47 -1.22 2.86
C THR A 111 -26.60 -1.52 1.87
N SER A 112 -27.86 -1.27 2.24
CA SER A 112 -29.01 -1.38 1.34
C SER A 112 -28.98 -0.34 0.20
N LEU A 113 -28.61 0.91 0.48
CA LEU A 113 -28.43 1.92 -0.57
C LEU A 113 -27.31 1.53 -1.52
N ILE A 114 -26.19 1.03 -0.99
CA ILE A 114 -25.05 0.59 -1.80
C ILE A 114 -25.45 -0.62 -2.66
N ALA A 115 -26.11 -1.62 -2.09
CA ALA A 115 -26.53 -2.84 -2.80
C ALA A 115 -27.53 -2.57 -3.93
N THR A 116 -28.43 -1.60 -3.75
CA THR A 116 -29.44 -1.22 -4.76
C THR A 116 -28.92 -0.21 -5.79
N SER A 117 -27.71 0.31 -5.59
CA SER A 117 -27.09 1.26 -6.51
C SER A 117 -26.48 0.58 -7.72
N ASN A 118 -26.46 1.27 -8.86
CA ASN A 118 -25.86 0.77 -10.11
C ASN A 118 -24.32 0.92 -10.14
N LEU A 119 -23.62 0.54 -9.06
CA LEU A 119 -22.15 0.60 -8.97
C LEU A 119 -21.45 -0.55 -9.70
N GLY A 120 -22.18 -1.63 -9.99
CA GLY A 120 -21.65 -2.83 -10.67
C GLY A 120 -20.79 -3.72 -9.78
N PHE A 121 -20.78 -3.48 -8.46
CA PHE A 121 -20.24 -4.37 -7.43
C PHE A 121 -20.83 -3.99 -6.06
N ASN A 122 -20.80 -4.92 -5.12
CA ASN A 122 -21.13 -4.70 -3.73
C ASN A 122 -19.88 -4.90 -2.85
N PRO A 123 -19.35 -3.83 -2.22
CA PRO A 123 -18.14 -3.92 -1.41
C PRO A 123 -18.23 -4.90 -0.24
N CYS A 124 -19.44 -5.17 0.28
CA CYS A 124 -19.65 -6.02 1.44
C CYS A 124 -19.69 -7.52 1.15
N PHE A 125 -19.85 -7.90 -0.12
CA PHE A 125 -20.05 -9.31 -0.51
C PHE A 125 -19.15 -9.75 -1.67
N ASP A 126 -18.74 -8.82 -2.53
CA ASP A 126 -17.89 -9.14 -3.67
C ASP A 126 -16.40 -9.14 -3.28
N ASP A 127 -15.59 -9.89 -4.04
CA ASP A 127 -14.15 -9.88 -3.88
C ASP A 127 -13.56 -8.54 -4.36
N VAL A 128 -13.24 -7.68 -3.39
CA VAL A 128 -12.65 -6.36 -3.63
C VAL A 128 -11.22 -6.42 -4.15
N THR A 129 -10.52 -7.56 -4.05
CA THR A 129 -9.14 -7.69 -4.52
C THR A 129 -9.04 -7.65 -6.05
N GLN A 130 -10.16 -7.86 -6.74
CA GLN A 130 -10.29 -7.75 -8.19
C GLN A 130 -10.56 -6.31 -8.67
N ARG A 131 -10.68 -5.34 -7.75
CA ARG A 131 -10.99 -3.95 -8.08
C ARG A 131 -9.73 -3.21 -8.50
N ASN A 132 -9.73 -2.69 -9.72
CA ASN A 132 -8.56 -2.01 -10.28
C ASN A 132 -8.30 -0.62 -9.69
N GLU A 133 -9.34 0.10 -9.24
CA GLU A 133 -9.23 1.48 -8.77
C GLU A 133 -10.00 1.71 -7.45
N PRO A 134 -9.58 1.07 -6.34
CA PRO A 134 -10.31 1.11 -5.07
C PRO A 134 -10.65 2.52 -4.56
N ALA A 135 -9.74 3.48 -4.71
CA ALA A 135 -9.99 4.86 -4.30
C ALA A 135 -11.09 5.54 -5.13
N LYS A 136 -11.20 5.21 -6.43
CA LYS A 136 -12.31 5.69 -7.27
C LYS A 136 -13.62 5.00 -6.90
N ASP A 137 -13.56 3.73 -6.52
CA ASP A 137 -14.74 2.99 -6.09
C ASP A 137 -15.29 3.55 -4.77
N LEU A 138 -14.45 3.85 -3.77
CA LEU A 138 -14.86 4.62 -2.58
C LEU A 138 -15.47 5.97 -2.94
N HIS A 139 -14.87 6.68 -3.91
CA HIS A 139 -15.42 7.96 -4.36
C HIS A 139 -16.84 7.81 -4.92
N LYS A 140 -17.09 6.80 -5.74
CA LYS A 140 -18.42 6.54 -6.32
C LYS A 140 -19.44 6.18 -5.23
N ILE A 141 -19.05 5.38 -4.25
CA ILE A 141 -19.93 5.02 -3.12
C ILE A 141 -20.30 6.28 -2.33
N TYR A 142 -19.32 7.11 -1.93
CA TYR A 142 -19.60 8.33 -1.15
C TYR A 142 -20.42 9.35 -1.94
N LYS A 143 -20.37 9.30 -3.28
CA LYS A 143 -21.17 10.17 -4.16
C LYS A 143 -22.66 9.88 -4.10
N LEU A 144 -23.08 8.68 -3.70
CA LEU A 144 -24.50 8.34 -3.52
C LEU A 144 -25.22 9.28 -2.53
N VAL A 145 -24.48 9.84 -1.58
CA VAL A 145 -24.98 10.79 -0.56
C VAL A 145 -24.38 12.19 -0.70
N GLY A 146 -23.91 12.55 -1.91
CA GLY A 146 -23.34 13.87 -2.18
C GLY A 146 -21.94 14.12 -1.58
N LYS A 147 -21.31 13.10 -0.98
CA LYS A 147 -19.95 13.18 -0.44
C LYS A 147 -18.92 12.79 -1.51
N ALA A 148 -17.65 12.83 -1.13
CA ALA A 148 -16.53 12.49 -2.00
C ALA A 148 -15.38 11.92 -1.19
N TYR A 149 -14.72 10.90 -1.73
CA TYR A 149 -13.38 10.49 -1.31
C TYR A 149 -12.32 11.17 -2.17
N LYS A 150 -11.27 11.69 -1.56
CA LYS A 150 -10.09 12.22 -2.26
C LYS A 150 -8.88 11.87 -1.41
N LYS A 151 -7.75 11.47 -2.03
CA LYS A 151 -6.48 11.22 -1.35
C LYS A 151 -5.85 12.52 -0.84
N ARG A 152 -6.53 13.16 0.10
CA ARG A 152 -6.16 14.40 0.79
C ARG A 152 -6.43 14.17 2.27
N LYS A 153 -5.63 14.82 3.12
CA LYS A 153 -5.66 14.68 4.58
C LYS A 153 -7.08 14.59 5.16
N LYS A 154 -7.91 15.63 4.99
CA LYS A 154 -9.26 15.69 5.58
C LYS A 154 -10.19 14.53 5.16
N PRO A 155 -10.42 14.23 3.86
CA PRO A 155 -11.24 13.08 3.49
C PRO A 155 -10.68 11.72 3.91
N VAL A 156 -9.35 11.57 3.94
CA VAL A 156 -8.70 10.35 4.42
C VAL A 156 -8.94 10.18 5.90
N GLU A 157 -8.63 11.19 6.72
CA GLU A 157 -8.88 11.20 8.17
C GLU A 157 -10.33 10.86 8.48
N ARG A 158 -11.30 11.53 7.83
CA ARG A 158 -12.73 11.20 7.99
C ARG A 158 -13.04 9.73 7.74
N THR A 159 -12.40 9.13 6.74
CA THR A 159 -12.62 7.71 6.39
C THR A 159 -12.01 6.80 7.44
N VAL A 160 -10.74 7.05 7.77
CA VAL A 160 -9.93 6.33 8.74
C VAL A 160 -10.55 6.39 10.15
N ASP A 161 -11.11 7.53 10.55
CA ASP A 161 -11.80 7.71 11.84
C ASP A 161 -13.11 6.92 11.93
N CYS A 162 -13.68 6.53 10.78
CA CYS A 162 -14.93 5.77 10.70
C CYS A 162 -14.72 4.25 10.52
N LEU A 163 -13.50 3.81 10.19
CA LEU A 163 -13.19 2.39 10.01
C LEU A 163 -13.30 1.63 11.35
N ASP A 164 -13.96 0.47 11.32
CA ASP A 164 -13.91 -0.46 12.43
C ASP A 164 -12.62 -1.29 12.37
N TYR A 165 -11.59 -0.82 13.06
CA TYR A 165 -10.30 -1.50 13.11
C TYR A 165 -10.37 -2.90 13.69
N ALA A 166 -11.32 -3.17 14.61
CA ALA A 166 -11.45 -4.49 15.20
C ALA A 166 -12.01 -5.47 14.18
N ASP A 167 -13.03 -5.06 13.42
CA ASP A 167 -13.56 -5.84 12.31
C ASP A 167 -12.48 -6.07 11.23
N MET A 168 -11.76 -5.00 10.86
CA MET A 168 -10.65 -5.08 9.92
C MET A 168 -9.57 -6.06 10.37
N TYR A 169 -9.22 -6.04 11.65
CA TYR A 169 -8.20 -6.91 12.22
C TYR A 169 -8.57 -8.40 12.15
N ILE A 170 -9.85 -8.72 12.39
CA ILE A 170 -10.32 -10.10 12.46
C ILE A 170 -10.59 -10.67 11.05
N ASN A 171 -11.13 -9.87 10.13
CA ASN A 171 -11.76 -10.39 8.93
C ASN A 171 -10.96 -10.19 7.63
N PHE A 172 -9.84 -9.45 7.63
CA PHE A 172 -9.21 -8.96 6.39
C PHE A 172 -7.81 -9.57 6.18
N GLN A 173 -7.74 -10.63 5.34
CA GLN A 173 -6.53 -11.43 5.15
C GLN A 173 -5.28 -10.66 4.70
N LYS A 174 -5.39 -9.67 3.80
CA LYS A 174 -4.23 -8.90 3.28
C LYS A 174 -3.75 -7.82 4.25
N LEU A 175 -4.63 -7.30 5.12
CA LEU A 175 -4.22 -6.53 6.29
C LEU A 175 -3.49 -7.44 7.30
N GLY A 176 -3.79 -8.73 7.29
CA GLY A 176 -3.16 -9.76 8.13
C GLY A 176 -1.62 -9.78 8.08
N GLU A 177 -0.99 -9.48 6.95
CA GLU A 177 0.48 -9.41 6.87
C GLU A 177 1.05 -8.20 7.64
N LEU A 178 0.43 -7.02 7.45
CA LEU A 178 0.77 -5.82 8.20
C LEU A 178 0.52 -6.02 9.70
N ILE A 179 -0.64 -6.57 10.05
CA ILE A 179 -1.03 -6.90 11.42
C ILE A 179 -0.01 -7.83 12.06
N LYS A 180 0.38 -8.91 11.38
CA LYS A 180 1.36 -9.84 11.91
C LYS A 180 2.67 -9.14 12.27
N HIS A 181 3.15 -8.23 11.43
CA HIS A 181 4.35 -7.47 11.74
C HIS A 181 4.19 -6.51 12.93
N ILE A 182 3.00 -5.97 13.15
CA ILE A 182 2.69 -5.12 14.29
C ILE A 182 2.61 -5.98 15.57
N ASP A 183 1.94 -7.12 15.51
CA ASP A 183 1.81 -8.05 16.64
C ASP A 183 3.17 -8.62 17.06
N ASP A 184 3.99 -9.04 16.09
CA ASP A 184 5.38 -9.50 16.31
C ASP A 184 6.26 -8.39 16.94
N PHE A 185 5.91 -7.12 16.78
CA PHE A 185 6.65 -6.00 17.37
C PHE A 185 6.17 -5.64 18.78
N LEU A 186 4.88 -5.84 19.07
CA LEU A 186 4.26 -5.50 20.35
C LEU A 186 4.36 -6.62 21.39
N THR A 187 4.75 -7.83 20.99
CA THR A 187 4.89 -9.02 21.84
C THR A 187 6.36 -9.37 22.10
#